data_AF-A0A9P7B314-F1
#
_entry.id   AF-A0A9P7B314-F1
#
_cell.length_a   1.000
_cell.length_b   1.000
_cell.length_c   1.000
_cell.angle_alpha   90.00
_cell.angle_beta   90.00
_cell.angle_gamma   90.00
#
_symmetry.space_group_name_H-M   'P 1'
#
loop_
_entity.id
_entity.type
_entity.pdbx_description
1 polymer ?
#
loop_
_entity_poly.entity_id
_entity_poly.type
_entity_poly.pdbx_seq_one_letter_code
_entity_poly.pdbx_strand_id
1 'polypeptide(L)'
;MAHANESTDSADEIPPLAFDSEEELRAVLDRLRGDLEGRVEQQAAGVASKGKGKGKAVPESEHDRKLASDLVLKDFYAKMEAIIVQNCTITGLSWSEYQRKKRKGELGKTQPFDDNLHQRVLKYQNDLFDAREINARERVDAPARTAQYVEEILRLDSEHAEQLEQARIDVPDEIALARPRSRKSLGGAGDAPSAAQAQEYYEEGRASLEKLLADVPKLAAAAEEARKVALDAANLR
;
A
#
# COMPACT_ATOMS: atom_id res chain seq x y z
N MET A 1 14.38 12.34 -8.84
CA MET A 1 14.28 11.21 -9.78
C MET A 1 13.10 10.36 -9.35
N ALA A 2 11.95 10.61 -9.96
CA ALA A 2 10.71 9.88 -9.70
C ALA A 2 10.13 9.56 -11.06
N HIS A 3 10.41 8.35 -11.55
CA HIS A 3 9.61 7.77 -12.61
C HIS A 3 8.52 6.97 -11.92
N ALA A 4 7.38 7.64 -11.70
CA ALA A 4 6.10 6.94 -11.64
C ALA A 4 5.95 6.26 -13.00
N ASN A 5 6.04 4.93 -13.01
CA ASN A 5 5.77 4.18 -14.23
C ASN A 5 4.25 4.22 -14.39
N GLU A 6 3.83 5.11 -15.28
CA GLU A 6 2.46 5.27 -15.74
C GLU A 6 1.89 3.91 -16.10
N SER A 7 0.67 3.69 -15.62
CA SER A 7 -0.26 2.68 -16.07
C SER A 7 -0.36 2.68 -17.59
N THR A 8 0.41 1.82 -18.26
CA THR A 8 0.04 1.32 -19.58
C THR A 8 -1.00 0.23 -19.36
N ASP A 9 -2.23 0.69 -19.09
CA ASP A 9 -3.44 -0.08 -19.30
C ASP A 9 -3.56 -0.28 -20.83
N SER A 10 -2.80 -1.23 -21.37
CA SER A 10 -2.94 -1.66 -22.76
C SER A 10 -4.12 -2.61 -22.83
N ALA A 11 -5.30 -2.05 -23.08
CA ALA A 11 -6.39 -2.81 -23.68
C ALA A 11 -5.84 -3.59 -24.88
N ASP A 12 -6.08 -4.91 -24.88
CA ASP A 12 -5.81 -5.90 -25.94
C ASP A 12 -4.50 -6.71 -25.91
N GLU A 13 -3.93 -6.98 -24.72
CA GLU A 13 -3.21 -8.27 -24.56
C GLU A 13 -4.24 -9.38 -24.39
N ILE A 14 -4.71 -9.93 -25.52
CA ILE A 14 -5.51 -11.16 -25.52
C ILE A 14 -4.70 -12.20 -24.75
N PRO A 15 -5.21 -12.72 -23.61
CA PRO A 15 -4.48 -13.70 -22.84
C PRO A 15 -4.18 -14.91 -23.75
N PRO A 16 -2.94 -15.44 -23.71
CA PRO A 16 -2.55 -16.53 -24.59
C PRO A 16 -3.50 -17.71 -24.41
N LEU A 17 -3.84 -18.38 -25.51
CA LEU A 17 -4.74 -19.54 -25.47
C LEU A 17 -4.12 -20.61 -24.56
N ALA A 18 -4.73 -20.83 -23.40
CA ALA A 18 -4.22 -21.76 -22.41
C ALA A 18 -4.88 -23.14 -22.60
N PHE A 19 -4.03 -24.15 -22.74
CA PHE A 19 -4.43 -25.55 -22.84
C PHE A 19 -3.84 -26.34 -21.68
N ASP A 20 -4.59 -27.30 -21.18
CA ASP A 20 -4.13 -28.17 -20.09
C ASP A 20 -3.22 -29.28 -20.63
N SER A 21 -3.40 -29.68 -21.90
CA SER A 21 -2.61 -30.73 -22.54
C SER A 21 -2.37 -30.50 -24.04
N GLU A 22 -1.36 -31.18 -24.59
CA GLU A 22 -1.10 -31.19 -26.04
C GLU A 22 -2.20 -31.92 -26.82
N GLU A 23 -2.88 -32.89 -26.20
CA GLU A 23 -4.01 -33.61 -26.79
C GLU A 23 -5.21 -32.68 -26.99
N GLU A 24 -5.46 -31.79 -26.04
CA GLU A 24 -6.52 -30.79 -26.13
C GLU A 24 -6.26 -29.80 -27.28
N LEU A 25 -5.03 -29.27 -27.38
CA LEU A 25 -4.63 -28.40 -28.49
C LEU A 25 -4.81 -29.11 -29.85
N ARG A 26 -4.36 -30.37 -29.96
CA ARG A 26 -4.54 -31.16 -31.19
C ARG A 26 -6.01 -31.37 -31.52
N ALA A 27 -6.83 -31.73 -30.55
CA ALA A 27 -8.26 -31.93 -30.76
C ALA A 27 -8.95 -30.66 -31.28
N VAL A 28 -8.55 -29.47 -30.78
CA VAL A 28 -9.06 -28.18 -31.27
C VAL A 28 -8.60 -27.91 -32.70
N LEU A 29 -7.32 -28.16 -33.02
CA LEU A 29 -6.77 -27.98 -34.36
C LEU A 29 -7.41 -28.94 -35.37
N ASP A 30 -7.61 -30.20 -35.00
CA ASP A 30 -8.25 -31.21 -35.85
C ASP A 30 -9.72 -30.88 -36.10
N ARG A 31 -10.44 -30.40 -35.08
CA ARG A 31 -11.82 -29.94 -35.23
C ARG A 31 -11.91 -28.73 -36.15
N LEU A 32 -11.03 -27.74 -35.98
CA LEU A 32 -10.97 -26.56 -36.84
C LEU A 32 -10.69 -26.96 -38.29
N ARG A 33 -9.78 -27.92 -38.50
CA ARG A 33 -9.48 -28.47 -39.81
C ARG A 33 -10.70 -29.14 -40.43
N GLY A 34 -11.38 -30.02 -39.69
CA GLY A 34 -12.60 -30.69 -40.14
C GLY A 34 -13.73 -29.72 -40.47
N ASP A 35 -13.89 -28.65 -39.68
CA ASP A 35 -14.87 -27.59 -39.94
C ASP A 35 -14.55 -26.81 -41.23
N LEU A 36 -13.27 -26.56 -41.52
CA LEU A 36 -12.85 -25.92 -42.77
C LEU A 36 -13.04 -26.85 -43.98
N GLU A 37 -12.64 -28.12 -43.85
CA GLU A 37 -12.84 -29.15 -44.88
C GLU A 37 -14.33 -29.27 -45.21
N GLY A 38 -15.19 -29.41 -44.19
CA GLY A 38 -16.63 -29.51 -44.36
C GLY A 38 -17.27 -28.26 -44.98
N ARG A 39 -16.76 -27.06 -44.68
CA ARG A 39 -17.25 -25.81 -45.31
C ARG A 39 -16.85 -25.69 -46.78
N VAL A 40 -15.61 -26.07 -47.12
CA VAL A 40 -15.15 -26.12 -48.52
C VAL A 40 -15.98 -27.12 -49.31
N GLU A 41 -16.26 -28.30 -48.74
CA GLU A 41 -17.11 -29.32 -49.36
C GLU A 41 -18.56 -28.85 -49.52
N GLN A 42 -19.15 -28.19 -48.52
CA GLN A 42 -20.52 -27.65 -48.62
C GLN A 42 -20.65 -26.55 -49.67
N GLN A 43 -19.61 -25.70 -49.81
CA GLN A 43 -19.55 -24.67 -50.82
C GLN A 43 -19.38 -25.28 -52.22
N ALA A 44 -18.55 -26.32 -52.36
CA ALA A 44 -18.40 -27.09 -53.59
C ALA A 44 -19.66 -27.91 -53.95
N ALA A 45 -20.39 -28.42 -52.96
CA ALA A 45 -21.63 -29.19 -53.16
C ALA A 45 -22.84 -28.32 -53.53
N GLY A 46 -22.71 -26.99 -53.53
CA GLY A 46 -23.77 -26.08 -53.96
C GLY A 46 -25.06 -26.25 -53.15
N VAL A 47 -24.94 -26.32 -51.82
CA VAL A 47 -26.13 -26.45 -50.96
C VAL A 47 -27.03 -25.24 -51.17
N ALA A 48 -28.21 -25.53 -51.67
CA ALA A 48 -29.29 -24.61 -51.99
C ALA A 48 -29.64 -23.73 -50.78
N SER A 49 -29.04 -22.55 -50.69
CA SER A 49 -29.67 -21.45 -49.98
C SER A 49 -31.03 -21.23 -50.63
N LYS A 50 -32.09 -21.29 -49.83
CA LYS A 50 -33.49 -20.99 -50.18
C LYS A 50 -33.68 -19.49 -50.51
N GLY A 51 -32.72 -18.87 -51.20
CA GLY A 51 -32.75 -17.51 -51.71
C GLY A 51 -33.37 -17.49 -53.10
N LYS A 52 -34.60 -16.98 -53.17
CA LYS A 52 -35.39 -16.83 -54.40
C LYS A 52 -34.74 -15.75 -55.30
N GLY A 53 -33.77 -16.11 -56.11
CA GLY A 53 -33.12 -15.22 -57.08
C GLY A 53 -32.65 -16.00 -58.31
N LYS A 54 -33.17 -15.65 -59.49
CA LYS A 54 -32.76 -16.23 -60.78
C LYS A 54 -31.33 -15.77 -61.13
N GLY A 55 -30.33 -16.44 -60.58
CA GLY A 55 -28.94 -16.39 -61.05
C GLY A 55 -28.50 -17.81 -61.40
N LYS A 56 -28.08 -18.04 -62.64
CA LYS A 56 -27.47 -19.31 -63.07
C LYS A 56 -26.14 -19.44 -62.31
N ALA A 57 -26.07 -20.30 -61.31
CA ALA A 57 -24.80 -20.69 -60.71
C ALA A 57 -23.99 -21.42 -61.78
N VAL A 58 -22.85 -20.85 -62.15
CA VAL A 58 -21.88 -21.51 -63.04
C VAL A 58 -21.25 -22.65 -62.23
N PRO A 59 -21.22 -23.90 -62.71
CA PRO A 59 -20.52 -24.96 -62.02
C PRO A 59 -19.02 -24.65 -62.04
N GLU A 60 -18.43 -24.39 -60.88
CA GLU A 60 -16.98 -24.35 -60.73
C GLU A 60 -16.39 -25.68 -61.22
N SER A 61 -15.31 -25.62 -62.00
CA SER A 61 -14.65 -26.82 -62.50
C SER A 61 -14.04 -27.61 -61.33
N GLU A 62 -13.97 -28.94 -61.44
CA GLU A 62 -13.35 -29.78 -60.41
C GLU A 62 -11.90 -29.39 -60.11
N HIS A 63 -11.23 -28.79 -61.10
CA HIS A 63 -9.89 -28.23 -60.96
C HIS A 63 -9.89 -27.01 -60.03
N ASP A 64 -10.81 -26.05 -60.22
CA ASP A 64 -10.91 -24.85 -59.39
C ASP A 64 -11.28 -25.19 -57.94
N ARG A 65 -12.12 -26.21 -57.75
CA ARG A 65 -12.48 -26.75 -56.42
C ARG A 65 -11.29 -27.34 -55.69
N LYS A 66 -10.47 -28.15 -56.39
CA LYS A 66 -9.23 -28.70 -55.81
C LYS A 66 -8.24 -27.60 -55.47
N LEU A 67 -8.14 -26.58 -56.32
CA LEU A 67 -7.23 -25.45 -56.11
C LEU A 67 -7.67 -24.58 -54.92
N ALA A 68 -8.97 -24.34 -54.78
CA ALA A 68 -9.55 -23.64 -53.63
C ALA A 68 -9.39 -24.44 -52.32
N SER A 69 -9.63 -25.75 -52.37
CA SER A 69 -9.42 -26.66 -51.23
C SER A 69 -7.95 -26.69 -50.80
N ASP A 70 -7.03 -26.81 -51.76
CA ASP A 70 -5.59 -26.78 -51.48
C ASP A 70 -5.15 -25.44 -50.89
N LEU A 71 -5.64 -24.31 -51.40
CA LEU A 71 -5.32 -22.98 -50.86
C LEU A 71 -5.82 -22.82 -49.40
N VAL A 72 -7.03 -23.29 -49.10
CA VAL A 72 -7.60 -23.17 -47.75
C VAL A 72 -6.92 -24.11 -46.76
N LEU A 73 -6.69 -25.35 -47.14
CA LEU A 73 -6.17 -26.37 -46.22
C LEU A 73 -4.65 -26.38 -46.10
N LYS A 74 -3.92 -26.07 -47.18
CA LYS A 74 -2.45 -26.07 -47.15
C LYS A 74 -1.90 -24.72 -46.79
N ASP A 75 -2.43 -23.63 -47.34
CA ASP A 75 -1.84 -22.31 -47.14
C ASP A 75 -2.51 -21.53 -46.00
N PHE A 76 -3.84 -21.50 -45.95
CA PHE A 76 -4.55 -20.74 -44.94
C PHE A 76 -4.53 -21.44 -43.57
N TYR A 77 -4.88 -22.72 -43.50
CA TYR A 77 -4.86 -23.48 -42.25
C TYR A 77 -3.44 -23.56 -41.66
N ALA A 78 -2.40 -23.82 -42.46
CA ALA A 78 -1.04 -23.88 -41.95
C ALA A 78 -0.57 -22.55 -41.35
N LYS A 79 -0.97 -21.41 -41.93
CA LYS A 79 -0.68 -20.08 -41.36
C LYS A 79 -1.44 -19.85 -40.06
N MET A 80 -2.71 -20.23 -40.00
CA MET A 80 -3.51 -20.12 -38.78
C MET A 80 -2.96 -21.01 -37.66
N GLU A 81 -2.64 -22.27 -37.96
CA GLU A 81 -2.03 -23.21 -37.03
C GLU A 81 -0.74 -22.62 -36.44
N ALA A 82 0.14 -22.08 -37.29
CA ALA A 82 1.38 -21.44 -36.84
C ALA A 82 1.12 -20.27 -35.87
N ILE A 83 0.12 -19.44 -36.13
CA ILE A 83 -0.26 -18.32 -35.26
C ILE A 83 -0.82 -18.81 -33.93
N ILE A 84 -1.72 -19.80 -33.97
CA ILE A 84 -2.35 -20.39 -32.76
C ILE A 84 -1.26 -21.00 -31.87
N VAL A 85 -0.35 -21.77 -32.46
CA VAL A 85 0.74 -22.44 -31.76
C VAL A 85 1.75 -21.46 -31.17
N GLN A 86 1.99 -20.31 -31.83
CA GLN A 86 2.87 -19.27 -31.29
C GLN A 86 2.26 -18.51 -30.11
N ASN A 87 0.92 -18.38 -30.07
CA ASN A 87 0.21 -17.62 -29.04
C ASN A 87 -0.50 -18.52 -28.01
N CYS A 88 -0.19 -19.81 -27.96
CA CYS A 88 -0.74 -20.72 -26.97
C CYS A 88 0.26 -21.07 -25.86
N THR A 89 -0.30 -21.41 -24.71
CA THR A 89 0.43 -21.99 -23.58
C THR A 89 -0.13 -23.36 -23.25
N ILE A 90 0.76 -24.30 -22.90
CA ILE A 90 0.37 -25.62 -22.38
C ILE A 90 0.90 -25.70 -20.96
N THR A 91 0.01 -25.91 -19.96
CA THR A 91 0.37 -25.94 -18.54
C THR A 91 1.16 -24.68 -18.09
N GLY A 92 0.82 -23.51 -18.64
CA GLY A 92 1.50 -22.23 -18.35
C GLY A 92 2.86 -22.02 -19.03
N LEU A 93 3.28 -22.91 -19.94
CA LEU A 93 4.51 -22.78 -20.73
C LEU A 93 4.19 -22.45 -22.19
N SER A 94 5.00 -21.62 -22.84
CA SER A 94 4.85 -21.40 -24.29
C SER A 94 5.06 -22.70 -25.06
N TRP A 95 4.45 -22.86 -26.25
CA TRP A 95 4.64 -24.06 -27.08
C TRP A 95 6.11 -24.40 -27.32
N SER A 96 6.95 -23.39 -27.57
CA SER A 96 8.39 -23.57 -27.79
C SER A 96 9.10 -24.17 -26.57
N GLU A 97 8.76 -23.70 -25.38
CA GLU A 97 9.32 -24.18 -24.12
C GLU A 97 8.78 -25.54 -23.74
N TYR A 98 7.49 -25.78 -23.97
CA TYR A 98 6.85 -27.08 -23.81
C TYR A 98 7.54 -28.13 -24.68
N GLN A 99 7.70 -27.89 -25.98
CA GLN A 99 8.39 -28.80 -26.90
C GLN A 99 9.86 -29.01 -26.51
N ARG A 100 10.55 -27.96 -26.06
CA ARG A 100 11.92 -28.05 -25.55
C ARG A 100 12.01 -28.94 -24.31
N LYS A 101 11.13 -28.75 -23.32
CA LYS A 101 11.06 -29.59 -22.10
C LYS A 101 10.64 -31.02 -22.43
N LYS A 102 9.77 -31.21 -23.43
CA LYS A 102 9.32 -32.53 -23.90
C LYS A 102 10.47 -33.32 -24.48
N ARG A 103 11.25 -32.70 -25.38
CA ARG A 103 12.45 -33.31 -25.98
C ARG A 103 13.52 -33.67 -24.95
N LYS A 104 13.61 -32.89 -23.88
CA LYS A 104 14.52 -33.15 -22.75
C LYS A 104 13.98 -34.17 -21.74
N GLY A 105 12.75 -34.64 -21.87
CA GLY A 105 12.11 -35.52 -20.89
C GLY A 105 11.94 -34.87 -19.51
N GLU A 106 11.81 -33.54 -19.47
CA GLU A 106 11.58 -32.76 -18.25
C GLU A 106 10.08 -32.55 -17.95
N LEU A 107 9.22 -32.88 -18.92
CA LEU A 107 7.77 -32.83 -18.77
C LEU A 107 7.30 -33.90 -17.77
N GLY A 108 6.63 -33.48 -16.70
CA GLY A 108 6.19 -34.36 -15.61
C GLY A 108 7.20 -34.55 -14.47
N LYS A 109 8.40 -33.96 -14.55
CA LYS A 109 9.25 -33.83 -13.36
C LYS A 109 8.66 -32.71 -12.50
N THR A 110 7.95 -33.08 -11.44
CA THR A 110 7.62 -32.12 -10.39
C THR A 110 8.91 -31.46 -9.95
N GLN A 111 8.84 -30.15 -9.68
CA GLN A 111 9.98 -29.45 -9.09
C GLN A 111 10.34 -30.22 -7.81
N PRO A 112 11.60 -30.64 -7.63
CA PRO A 112 11.99 -31.34 -6.43
C PRO A 112 11.65 -30.45 -5.23
N PHE A 113 11.24 -31.07 -4.12
CA PHE A 113 10.96 -30.35 -2.89
C PHE A 113 12.19 -29.51 -2.52
N ASP A 114 12.01 -28.20 -2.41
CA ASP A 114 13.09 -27.28 -2.05
C ASP A 114 13.14 -27.15 -0.53
N ASP A 115 14.04 -27.91 0.09
CA ASP A 115 14.26 -27.89 1.54
C ASP A 115 14.59 -26.48 2.06
N ASN A 116 15.30 -25.67 1.26
CA ASN A 116 15.67 -24.32 1.67
C ASN A 116 14.45 -23.39 1.66
N LEU A 117 13.62 -23.48 0.62
CA LEU A 117 12.35 -22.77 0.59
C LEU A 117 11.44 -23.21 1.74
N HIS A 118 11.38 -24.51 2.02
CA HIS A 118 10.58 -25.04 3.13
C HIS A 118 11.05 -24.53 4.49
N GLN A 119 12.36 -24.54 4.77
CA GLN A 119 12.91 -23.97 6.00
C GLN A 119 12.62 -22.48 6.14
N ARG A 120 12.68 -21.71 5.04
CA ARG A 120 12.27 -20.30 5.04
C ARG A 120 10.79 -20.13 5.35
N VAL A 121 9.92 -20.94 4.77
CA VAL A 121 8.47 -20.90 5.05
C VAL A 121 8.19 -21.21 6.52
N LEU A 122 8.81 -22.25 7.09
CA LEU A 122 8.67 -22.57 8.51
C LEU A 122 9.13 -21.42 9.40
N LYS A 123 10.28 -20.81 9.07
CA LYS A 123 10.77 -19.64 9.80
C LYS A 123 9.77 -18.49 9.75
N TYR A 124 9.28 -18.13 8.56
CA TYR A 124 8.30 -17.05 8.44
C TYR A 124 7.00 -17.35 9.18
N GLN A 125 6.54 -18.60 9.20
CA GLN A 125 5.37 -18.99 9.95
C GLN A 125 5.59 -18.79 11.45
N ASN A 126 6.73 -19.25 11.99
CA ASN A 126 7.08 -19.08 13.39
C ASN A 126 7.20 -17.59 13.76
N ASP A 127 7.95 -16.82 12.98
CA ASP A 127 8.11 -15.37 13.20
C ASP A 127 6.74 -14.66 13.20
N LEU A 128 5.80 -15.11 12.37
CA LEU A 128 4.46 -14.55 12.28
C LEU A 128 3.55 -14.96 13.45
N PHE A 129 3.74 -16.16 14.01
CA PHE A 129 3.08 -16.57 15.25
C PHE A 129 3.61 -15.75 16.44
N ASP A 130 4.93 -15.61 16.56
CA ASP A 130 5.57 -14.84 17.64
C ASP A 130 5.11 -13.36 17.60
N ALA A 131 5.12 -12.75 16.41
CA ALA A 131 4.67 -11.37 16.24
C ALA A 131 3.19 -11.19 16.60
N ARG A 132 2.34 -12.16 16.28
CA ARG A 132 0.91 -12.13 16.66
C ARG A 132 0.72 -12.24 18.16
N GLU A 133 1.48 -13.10 18.83
CA GLU A 133 1.42 -13.25 20.27
C GLU A 133 1.90 -11.98 20.99
N ILE A 134 3.02 -11.40 20.56
CA ILE A 134 3.52 -10.13 21.08
C ILE A 134 2.47 -9.03 20.90
N ASN A 135 1.89 -8.90 19.70
CA ASN A 135 0.88 -7.88 19.44
C ASN A 135 -0.37 -8.07 20.30
N ALA A 136 -0.81 -9.31 20.52
CA ALA A 136 -1.95 -9.61 21.37
C ALA A 136 -1.68 -9.23 22.84
N ARG A 137 -0.48 -9.53 23.35
CA ARG A 137 -0.05 -9.11 24.70
C ARG A 137 0.04 -7.59 24.81
N GLU A 138 0.67 -6.93 23.85
CA GLU A 138 0.82 -5.47 23.86
C GLU A 138 -0.52 -4.73 23.83
N ARG A 139 -1.52 -5.24 23.10
CA ARG A 139 -2.87 -4.66 23.09
C ARG A 139 -3.55 -4.68 24.46
N VAL A 140 -3.17 -5.61 25.33
CA VAL A 140 -3.72 -5.72 26.69
C VAL A 140 -2.84 -4.97 27.68
N ASP A 141 -1.54 -5.23 27.65
CA ASP A 141 -0.62 -4.74 28.67
C ASP A 141 -0.27 -3.26 28.48
N ALA A 142 -0.19 -2.76 27.24
CA ALA A 142 0.18 -1.36 27.00
C ALA A 142 -0.90 -0.36 27.46
N PRO A 143 -2.20 -0.58 27.20
CA PRO A 143 -3.25 0.24 27.80
C PRO A 143 -3.29 0.12 29.32
N ALA A 144 -3.11 -1.08 29.88
CA ALA A 144 -3.12 -1.29 31.33
C ALA A 144 -1.99 -0.51 32.04
N ARG A 145 -0.76 -0.59 31.53
CA ARG A 145 0.37 0.19 32.07
C ARG A 145 0.14 1.69 31.92
N THR A 146 -0.33 2.13 30.75
CA THR A 146 -0.63 3.56 30.52
C THR A 146 -1.69 4.07 31.48
N ALA A 147 -2.74 3.28 31.73
CA ALA A 147 -3.79 3.64 32.68
C ALA A 147 -3.25 3.79 34.10
N GLN A 148 -2.38 2.88 34.56
CA GLN A 148 -1.72 2.98 35.86
C GLN A 148 -0.90 4.28 36.00
N TYR A 149 -0.10 4.63 34.98
CA TYR A 149 0.67 5.88 35.01
C TYR A 149 -0.22 7.13 35.02
N VAL A 150 -1.31 7.13 34.26
CA VAL A 150 -2.25 8.26 34.23
C VAL A 150 -2.97 8.39 35.58
N GLU A 151 -3.39 7.27 36.18
CA GLU A 151 -4.02 7.25 37.49
C GLU A 151 -3.09 7.80 38.59
N GLU A 152 -1.81 7.43 38.54
CA GLU A 152 -0.80 7.97 39.47
C GLU A 152 -0.62 9.48 39.33
N ILE A 153 -0.57 10.00 38.10
CA ILE A 153 -0.48 11.44 37.83
C ILE A 153 -1.72 12.17 38.36
N LEU A 154 -2.92 11.66 38.05
CA LEU A 154 -4.17 12.27 38.52
C LEU A 154 -4.25 12.29 40.06
N ARG A 155 -3.77 11.23 40.71
CA ARG A 155 -3.67 11.16 42.16
C ARG A 155 -2.74 12.24 42.71
N LEU A 156 -1.53 12.38 42.15
CA LEU A 156 -0.57 13.42 42.57
C LEU A 156 -1.12 14.84 42.32
N ASP A 157 -1.77 15.07 41.19
CA ASP A 157 -2.39 16.37 40.89
C ASP A 157 -3.51 16.70 41.87
N SER A 158 -4.32 15.71 42.27
CA SER A 158 -5.35 15.90 43.30
C SER A 158 -4.74 16.23 44.67
N GLU A 159 -3.66 15.54 45.06
CA GLU A 159 -2.94 15.82 46.31
C GLU A 159 -2.34 17.23 46.30
N HIS A 160 -1.76 17.67 45.18
CA HIS A 160 -1.24 19.03 45.04
C HIS A 160 -2.34 20.08 45.05
N ALA A 161 -3.48 19.82 44.41
CA ALA A 161 -4.62 20.74 44.43
C ALA A 161 -5.16 20.93 45.86
N GLU A 162 -5.29 19.85 46.64
CA GLU A 162 -5.68 19.91 48.05
C GLU A 162 -4.67 20.71 48.89
N GLN A 163 -3.36 20.52 48.66
CA GLN A 163 -2.32 21.31 49.34
C GLN A 163 -2.42 22.81 49.00
N LEU A 164 -2.72 23.17 47.76
CA LEU A 164 -2.93 24.56 47.34
C LEU A 164 -4.19 25.17 47.96
N GLU A 165 -5.27 24.41 48.08
CA GLU A 165 -6.48 24.85 48.77
C GLU A 165 -6.23 25.06 50.27
N GLN A 166 -5.48 24.17 50.92
CA GLN A 166 -5.11 24.31 52.33
C GLN A 166 -4.14 25.47 52.57
N ALA A 167 -3.25 25.75 51.61
CA ALA A 167 -2.34 26.90 51.64
C ALA A 167 -3.02 28.21 51.20
N ARG A 168 -4.31 28.17 50.85
CA ARG A 168 -5.07 29.35 50.43
C ARG A 168 -5.27 30.28 51.63
N ILE A 169 -4.49 31.35 51.65
CA ILE A 169 -4.65 32.44 52.61
C ILE A 169 -5.87 33.25 52.17
N ASP A 170 -6.84 33.44 53.07
CA ASP A 170 -7.93 34.39 52.87
C ASP A 170 -7.34 35.80 52.83
N VAL A 171 -7.20 36.35 51.62
CA VAL A 171 -6.78 37.74 51.42
C VAL A 171 -7.91 38.64 51.90
N PRO A 172 -7.69 39.49 52.92
CA PRO A 172 -8.70 40.44 53.38
C PRO A 172 -9.17 41.31 52.21
N ASP A 173 -10.48 41.57 52.14
CA ASP A 173 -11.11 42.34 51.05
C ASP A 173 -10.46 43.73 50.80
N GLU A 174 -9.71 44.24 51.78
CA GLU A 174 -8.99 45.51 51.73
C GLU A 174 -7.75 45.51 50.81
N ILE A 175 -7.14 44.34 50.55
CA ILE A 175 -5.95 44.18 49.66
C ILE A 175 -6.33 43.46 48.36
N ALA A 176 -7.58 43.00 48.24
CA ALA A 176 -8.07 42.33 47.04
C ALA A 176 -8.00 43.27 45.83
N LEU A 177 -7.21 42.89 44.82
CA LEU A 177 -7.24 43.56 43.52
C LEU A 177 -8.68 43.57 43.01
N ALA A 178 -9.14 44.76 42.61
CA ALA A 178 -10.50 44.95 42.12
C ALA A 178 -10.84 43.87 41.08
N ARG A 179 -11.91 43.10 41.33
CA ARG A 179 -12.35 42.02 40.43
C ARG A 179 -12.41 42.57 38.99
N PRO A 180 -11.87 41.85 37.99
CA PRO A 180 -11.90 42.31 36.61
C PRO A 180 -13.35 42.57 36.21
N ARG A 181 -13.69 43.84 35.96
CA ARG A 181 -15.03 44.20 35.50
C ARG A 181 -15.28 43.53 34.16
N SER A 182 -16.35 42.73 34.08
CA SER A 182 -16.83 42.16 32.83
C SER A 182 -16.94 43.26 31.78
N ARG A 183 -16.29 43.03 30.64
CA ARG A 183 -16.09 43.97 29.54
C ARG A 183 -17.44 44.49 29.02
N LYS A 184 -17.91 45.63 29.56
CA LYS A 184 -18.88 46.50 28.89
C LYS A 184 -18.13 47.35 27.87
N SER A 185 -18.71 47.47 26.69
CA SER A 185 -18.15 48.12 25.50
C SER A 185 -17.43 49.44 25.80
N LEU A 186 -16.28 49.61 25.15
CA LEU A 186 -15.46 50.81 25.08
C LEU A 186 -16.30 52.10 25.00
N GLY A 187 -16.12 52.95 26.01
CA GLY A 187 -16.74 54.26 26.11
C GLY A 187 -16.27 54.96 27.37
N GLY A 188 -15.02 55.39 27.39
CA GLY A 188 -14.46 56.18 28.49
C GLY A 188 -12.94 56.18 28.48
N ALA A 189 -12.34 57.32 28.16
CA ALA A 189 -10.93 57.61 28.41
C ALA A 189 -10.70 57.61 29.92
N GLY A 190 -10.30 56.46 30.47
CA GLY A 190 -9.62 56.39 31.76
C GLY A 190 -8.12 56.40 31.50
N ASP A 191 -7.39 57.25 32.21
CA ASP A 191 -5.96 57.56 32.06
C ASP A 191 -5.13 56.42 31.47
N ALA A 192 -4.93 56.48 30.16
CA ALA A 192 -3.93 55.68 29.50
C ALA A 192 -2.56 56.26 29.88
N PRO A 193 -1.55 55.43 30.21
CA PRO A 193 -0.21 55.93 30.47
C PRO A 193 0.24 56.79 29.28
N SER A 194 0.86 57.92 29.58
CA SER A 194 1.34 58.81 28.52
C SER A 194 2.33 58.04 27.62
N ALA A 195 2.49 58.45 26.36
CA ALA A 195 3.41 57.79 25.44
C ALA A 195 4.84 57.67 26.01
N ALA A 196 5.26 58.62 26.86
CA ALA A 196 6.54 58.58 27.57
C ALA A 196 6.58 57.47 28.65
N GLN A 197 5.51 57.30 29.44
CA GLN A 197 5.43 56.25 30.45
C GLN A 197 5.36 54.85 29.83
N ALA A 198 4.65 54.71 28.69
CA ALA A 198 4.63 53.45 27.96
C ALA A 198 6.01 53.06 27.40
N GLN A 199 6.79 54.06 26.96
CA GLN A 199 8.17 53.87 26.51
C GLN A 199 9.09 53.44 27.66
N GLU A 200 8.96 54.10 28.83
CA GLU A 200 9.74 53.79 30.03
C GLU A 200 9.46 52.35 30.51
N TYR A 201 8.19 51.93 30.59
CA TYR A 201 7.85 50.54 30.93
C TYR A 201 8.37 49.52 29.92
N TYR A 202 8.45 49.89 28.63
CA TYR A 202 9.02 49.02 27.62
C TYR A 202 10.54 48.87 27.80
N GLU A 203 11.24 49.95 28.13
CA GLU A 203 12.68 49.95 28.38
C GLU A 203 13.02 49.19 29.68
N GLU A 204 12.25 49.37 30.75
CA GLU A 204 12.39 48.59 31.99
C GLU A 204 12.09 47.09 31.77
N GLY A 205 11.05 46.78 31.00
CA GLY A 205 10.71 45.41 30.60
C GLY A 205 11.82 44.76 29.78
N ARG A 206 12.46 45.52 28.88
CA ARG A 206 13.59 45.04 28.09
C ARG A 206 14.82 44.81 28.97
N ALA A 207 15.16 45.74 29.86
CA ALA A 207 16.30 45.61 30.75
C ALA A 207 16.16 44.41 31.71
N SER A 208 14.95 44.16 32.22
CA SER A 208 14.66 43.00 33.06
C SER A 208 14.74 41.68 32.28
N LEU A 209 14.29 41.64 31.03
CA LEU A 209 14.45 40.48 30.14
C LEU A 209 15.93 40.21 29.80
N GLU A 210 16.72 41.24 29.49
CA GLU A 210 18.15 41.09 29.22
C GLU A 210 18.90 40.57 30.46
N LYS A 211 18.52 41.04 31.66
CA LYS A 211 19.07 40.52 32.92
C LYS A 211 18.72 39.04 33.15
N LEU A 212 17.46 38.66 32.93
CA LEU A 212 17.02 37.26 33.02
C LEU A 212 17.78 36.36 32.05
N LEU A 213 17.94 36.80 30.79
CA LEU A 213 18.70 36.05 29.79
C LEU A 213 20.19 35.89 30.16
N ALA A 214 20.78 36.87 30.86
CA ALA A 214 22.15 36.78 31.36
C ALA A 214 22.29 35.84 32.57
N ASP A 215 21.24 35.70 33.39
CA ASP A 215 21.28 34.92 34.62
C ASP A 215 20.85 33.46 34.43
N VAL A 216 20.00 33.15 33.44
CA VAL A 216 19.57 31.77 33.11
C VAL A 216 20.74 30.81 32.87
N PRO A 217 21.79 31.15 32.09
CA PRO A 217 22.94 30.27 31.90
C PRO A 217 23.72 30.00 33.19
N LYS A 218 23.80 31.00 34.08
CA LYS A 218 24.50 30.86 35.37
C LYS A 218 23.74 29.94 36.32
N LEU A 219 22.41 30.07 36.36
CA LEU A 219 21.54 29.19 37.14
C LEU A 219 21.56 27.76 36.61
N ALA A 220 21.59 27.58 35.29
CA ALA A 220 21.74 26.26 34.66
C ALA A 220 23.08 25.60 35.01
N ALA A 221 24.18 26.36 34.96
CA ALA A 221 25.50 25.87 35.36
C ALA A 221 25.55 25.50 36.86
N ALA A 222 25.00 26.35 37.73
CA ALA A 222 24.93 26.07 39.17
C ALA A 222 24.09 24.83 39.48
N ALA A 223 23.01 24.59 38.73
CA ALA A 223 22.17 23.40 38.88
C ALA A 223 22.91 22.12 38.45
N GLU A 224 23.67 22.15 37.36
CA GLU A 224 24.50 21.01 36.92
C GLU A 224 25.65 20.72 37.91
N GLU A 225 26.29 21.75 38.47
CA GLU A 225 27.30 21.58 39.52
C GLU A 225 26.70 20.98 40.80
N ALA A 226 25.53 21.46 41.24
CA ALA A 226 24.83 20.90 42.39
C ALA A 226 24.43 19.44 42.17
N ARG A 227 23.98 19.09 40.96
CA ARG A 227 23.67 17.71 40.57
C ARG A 227 24.91 16.82 40.61
N LYS A 228 26.06 17.32 40.14
CA LYS A 228 27.32 16.59 40.18
C LYS A 228 27.77 16.32 41.62
N VAL A 229 27.71 17.32 42.50
CA VAL A 229 28.01 17.16 43.93
C VAL A 229 27.08 16.14 44.59
N ALA A 230 25.79 16.16 44.27
CA ALA A 230 24.84 15.18 44.80
C ALA A 230 25.15 13.74 44.34
N LEU A 231 25.55 13.55 43.08
CA LEU A 231 25.96 12.25 42.55
C LEU A 231 27.29 11.76 43.17
N ASP A 232 28.26 12.65 43.34
CA ASP A 232 29.53 12.32 43.99
C ASP A 232 29.33 11.96 45.47
N ALA A 233 28.43 12.64 46.18
CA ALA A 233 28.06 12.31 47.56
C ALA A 233 27.30 10.97 47.67
N ALA A 234 26.51 10.59 46.66
CA ALA A 234 25.82 9.30 46.61
C ALA A 234 26.80 8.14 46.38
N ASN A 235 27.89 8.35 45.63
CA ASN A 235 28.93 7.35 45.35
C ASN A 235 29.94 7.12 46.50
N LEU A 236 29.89 7.95 47.55
CA LEU A 236 30.74 7.82 48.75
C LEU A 236 30.09 6.98 49.87
N ARG A 237 28.90 6.41 49.63
CA ARG A 237 28.23 5.43 50.51
C ARG A 237 28.41 4.01 49.97
#